data_AF-A0A291M1H4-F1
#
_entry.id   AF-A0A291M1H4-F1
#
_cell.length_a   1.000
_cell.length_b   1.000
_cell.length_c   1.000
_cell.angle_alpha   90.00
_cell.angle_beta   90.00
_cell.angle_gamma   90.00
#
_symmetry.space_group_name_H-M   'P 1'
#
loop_
_entity.id
_entity.type
_entity.pdbx_description
1 polymer ?
#
loop_
_entity_poly.entity_id
_entity_poly.type
_entity_poly.pdbx_seq_one_letter_code
_entity_poly.pdbx_strand_id
1 'polypeptide(L)'
;MFDEAPFGRLAPVFAVALALTLSACGGGDGSNPVTGGSDSSTDDGTPDEEDTSDGEDVTTPTTGDNTTRTTGDLTGITYNAADNTITVDDLPFDGVDGVYVNTGVTAVAGFNVYASQRGDETGQRQYYAVYRKDTYVEAGSVQTGDYFDFGFGGAQYKRSDDTVTLPIGTGEAVYNGSYGGTRVESGSGNEDDISIVSGTARIEVDFLDFETTSAVEGQIHSRQYYTVDGTLLGNLPTIYLNTANITESGFIESGEANTYDEEGEAVESGSYAGVFAGPNGEQITGVIILEDDRSTVREIGVFTATD
;
A
#
# COMPACT_ATOMS: atom_id res chain seq x y z
N MET A 1 -58.80 -62.55 3.96
CA MET A 1 -58.02 -61.36 3.55
C MET A 1 -58.99 -60.53 2.71
N PHE A 2 -59.45 -59.42 3.27
CA PHE A 2 -60.56 -58.56 2.79
C PHE A 2 -60.26 -58.04 1.38
N ASP A 3 -61.12 -58.33 0.39
CA ASP A 3 -62.34 -57.61 -0.04
C ASP A 3 -62.03 -56.27 -0.73
N GLU A 4 -62.27 -56.25 -2.05
CA GLU A 4 -62.15 -55.09 -2.93
C GLU A 4 -63.45 -54.29 -2.94
N ALA A 5 -63.35 -52.95 -2.99
CA ALA A 5 -64.28 -52.16 -3.81
C ALA A 5 -63.66 -50.81 -4.26
N PRO A 6 -64.04 -50.32 -5.47
CA PRO A 6 -63.42 -49.20 -6.19
C PRO A 6 -64.28 -47.92 -6.16
N PHE A 7 -63.79 -46.77 -6.65
CA PHE A 7 -64.51 -45.60 -7.27
C PHE A 7 -63.45 -44.48 -7.39
N GLY A 8 -63.25 -43.69 -8.45
CA GLY A 8 -64.03 -43.37 -9.65
C GLY A 8 -64.22 -41.84 -9.77
N ARG A 9 -63.57 -41.23 -10.79
CA ARG A 9 -63.94 -40.00 -11.56
C ARG A 9 -63.52 -38.57 -11.11
N LEU A 10 -62.65 -37.98 -11.97
CA LEU A 10 -62.80 -36.76 -12.82
C LEU A 10 -63.33 -35.42 -12.24
N ALA A 11 -62.41 -34.43 -12.20
CA ALA A 11 -62.43 -32.95 -12.46
C ALA A 11 -63.77 -32.18 -12.66
N PRO A 12 -63.90 -30.88 -12.24
CA PRO A 12 -63.20 -29.76 -12.92
C PRO A 12 -62.78 -28.52 -12.07
N VAL A 13 -61.80 -27.80 -12.64
CA VAL A 13 -61.51 -26.35 -12.66
C VAL A 13 -62.35 -25.42 -11.76
N PHE A 14 -61.66 -24.68 -10.88
CA PHE A 14 -62.02 -23.30 -10.53
C PHE A 14 -60.75 -22.43 -10.52
N ALA A 15 -60.68 -21.53 -11.50
CA ALA A 15 -59.71 -20.45 -11.53
C ALA A 15 -60.16 -19.36 -10.54
N VAL A 16 -59.29 -18.99 -9.60
CA VAL A 16 -59.43 -17.76 -8.83
C VAL A 16 -58.25 -16.87 -9.18
N ALA A 17 -58.50 -15.92 -10.08
CA ALA A 17 -57.69 -14.74 -10.24
C ALA A 17 -58.06 -13.78 -9.11
N LEU A 18 -57.11 -13.46 -8.23
CA LEU A 18 -57.20 -12.28 -7.37
C LEU A 18 -55.86 -11.54 -7.42
N ALA A 19 -55.98 -10.29 -7.85
CA ALA A 19 -54.90 -9.37 -8.07
C ALA A 19 -54.51 -8.64 -6.77
N LEU A 20 -53.24 -8.21 -6.73
CA LEU A 20 -52.68 -7.05 -6.01
C LEU A 20 -52.67 -7.08 -4.47
N THR A 21 -51.48 -7.31 -3.90
CA THR A 21 -50.72 -6.26 -3.21
C THR A 21 -49.22 -6.56 -3.29
N LEU A 22 -48.51 -5.92 -4.22
CA LEU A 22 -47.09 -5.65 -4.02
C LEU A 22 -47.03 -4.65 -2.85
N SER A 23 -46.67 -5.13 -1.66
CA SER A 23 -46.22 -4.25 -0.59
C SER A 23 -44.83 -3.72 -0.98
N ALA A 24 -44.81 -2.59 -1.65
CA ALA A 24 -43.68 -1.69 -1.59
C ALA A 24 -43.58 -1.07 -0.19
N CYS A 25 -42.35 -0.72 0.19
CA CYS A 25 -41.89 -0.01 1.39
C CYS A 25 -41.61 -0.84 2.65
N GLY A 26 -40.30 -1.06 2.86
CA GLY A 26 -39.62 -1.37 4.11
C GLY A 26 -38.15 -1.46 3.74
N GLY A 27 -37.48 -0.36 3.42
CA GLY A 27 -37.16 0.70 4.35
C GLY A 27 -35.65 0.66 4.44
N GLY A 28 -34.98 1.31 3.47
CA GLY A 28 -33.54 1.55 3.58
C GLY A 28 -33.33 2.30 4.88
N ASP A 29 -32.41 1.79 5.69
CA ASP A 29 -31.97 2.27 6.99
C ASP A 29 -31.41 3.71 6.97
N GLY A 30 -31.41 4.38 5.81
CA GLY A 30 -30.92 5.75 5.65
C GLY A 30 -29.39 5.85 5.60
N SER A 31 -28.72 4.70 5.61
CA SER A 31 -27.27 4.49 5.58
C SER A 31 -26.62 4.72 4.22
N ASN A 32 -27.41 4.74 3.14
CA ASN A 32 -26.89 4.94 1.80
C ASN A 32 -27.07 6.42 1.36
N PRO A 33 -25.99 7.15 1.03
CA PRO A 33 -26.03 8.59 0.70
C PRO A 33 -26.95 8.95 -0.48
N VAL A 34 -27.28 8.01 -1.36
CA VAL A 34 -28.25 8.23 -2.46
C VAL A 34 -29.72 8.00 -2.08
N THR A 35 -30.00 7.47 -0.89
CA THR A 35 -31.39 7.27 -0.41
C THR A 35 -31.86 8.31 0.60
N GLY A 36 -31.00 9.28 0.93
CA GLY A 36 -31.26 10.34 1.92
C GLY A 36 -31.69 11.71 1.37
N GLY A 37 -31.90 11.86 0.05
CA GLY A 37 -32.26 13.15 -0.54
C GLY A 37 -33.16 13.00 -1.76
N SER A 38 -34.37 13.54 -1.68
CA SER A 38 -35.19 13.79 -2.87
C SER A 38 -34.62 15.00 -3.60
N ASP A 39 -33.93 14.79 -4.72
CA ASP A 39 -33.80 15.83 -5.73
C ASP A 39 -33.76 15.25 -7.15
N SER A 40 -34.63 15.83 -7.97
CA SER A 40 -34.78 15.58 -9.38
C SER A 40 -33.82 16.48 -10.16
N SER A 41 -32.85 15.89 -10.86
CA SER A 41 -32.11 16.61 -11.91
C SER A 41 -31.97 15.71 -13.12
N THR A 42 -32.36 16.26 -14.26
CA THR A 42 -32.37 15.63 -15.58
C THR A 42 -30.95 15.46 -16.11
N ASP A 43 -30.71 14.28 -16.65
CA ASP A 43 -29.55 13.82 -17.41
C ASP A 43 -29.46 14.50 -18.79
N ASP A 44 -28.29 15.01 -19.16
CA ASP A 44 -27.88 15.31 -20.54
C ASP A 44 -26.40 14.92 -20.70
N GLY A 45 -26.19 13.61 -20.90
CA GLY A 45 -24.89 13.01 -21.11
C GLY A 45 -24.21 13.49 -22.38
N THR A 46 -22.97 13.94 -22.23
CA THR A 46 -21.95 13.90 -23.29
C THR A 46 -20.90 12.89 -22.83
N PRO A 47 -20.60 11.82 -23.58
CA PRO A 47 -19.55 10.88 -23.19
C PRO A 47 -18.20 11.54 -23.44
N ASP A 48 -17.54 11.98 -22.37
CA ASP A 48 -16.10 12.25 -22.42
C ASP A 48 -15.38 10.91 -22.49
N GLU A 49 -14.40 10.86 -23.37
CA GLU A 49 -13.68 9.65 -23.75
C GLU A 49 -12.98 9.02 -22.53
N GLU A 50 -13.06 7.70 -22.45
CA GLU A 50 -12.30 6.90 -21.50
C GLU A 50 -10.81 7.14 -21.73
N ASP A 51 -10.21 7.96 -20.87
CA ASP A 51 -8.79 7.89 -20.59
C ASP A 51 -8.62 6.66 -19.68
N THR A 52 -8.52 5.49 -20.30
CA THR A 52 -7.90 4.35 -19.64
C THR A 52 -6.46 4.77 -19.37
N SER A 53 -6.20 5.20 -18.13
CA SER A 53 -4.85 5.39 -17.64
C SER A 53 -4.15 4.04 -17.70
N ASP A 54 -3.54 3.80 -18.85
CA ASP A 54 -2.65 2.72 -19.14
C ASP A 54 -1.40 2.95 -18.27
N GLY A 55 -1.27 2.22 -17.16
CA GLY A 55 -0.06 2.04 -16.36
C GLY A 55 0.87 3.27 -16.27
N GLU A 56 0.61 4.14 -15.28
CA GLU A 56 1.59 5.13 -14.83
C GLU A 56 2.96 4.46 -14.59
N ASP A 57 3.99 5.09 -15.15
CA ASP A 57 5.40 4.70 -15.10
C ASP A 57 5.85 4.39 -13.65
N VAL A 58 6.64 3.33 -13.45
CA VAL A 58 7.18 2.84 -12.15
C VAL A 58 8.28 3.78 -11.60
N THR A 59 8.18 5.08 -11.92
CA THR A 59 9.12 6.15 -11.60
C THR A 59 8.47 7.28 -10.81
N THR A 60 7.22 7.11 -10.32
CA THR A 60 6.46 8.20 -9.67
C THR A 60 7.31 8.95 -8.64
N PRO A 61 7.71 10.20 -8.97
CA PRO A 61 8.63 10.95 -8.13
C PRO A 61 7.94 11.30 -6.82
N THR A 62 8.66 11.17 -5.71
CA THR A 62 8.08 11.52 -4.41
C THR A 62 7.84 13.02 -4.31
N THR A 63 6.63 13.41 -3.94
CA THR A 63 6.22 14.82 -3.81
C THR A 63 6.14 15.21 -2.33
N GLY A 64 6.22 16.51 -2.03
CA GLY A 64 6.11 17.01 -0.67
C GLY A 64 7.14 18.08 -0.35
N ASP A 65 7.38 18.29 0.95
CA ASP A 65 8.27 19.32 1.46
C ASP A 65 9.65 18.75 1.86
N ASN A 66 10.42 19.55 2.60
CA ASN A 66 11.76 19.20 3.05
C ASN A 66 11.79 18.21 4.23
N THR A 67 10.64 17.87 4.81
CA THR A 67 10.52 16.97 5.95
C THR A 67 9.66 15.75 5.64
N THR A 68 8.69 15.89 4.74
CA THR A 68 7.71 14.85 4.43
C THR A 68 7.58 14.68 2.93
N ARG A 69 7.72 13.43 2.48
CA ARG A 69 7.55 13.04 1.08
C ARG A 69 6.60 11.86 0.96
N THR A 70 5.73 11.91 -0.04
CA THR A 70 4.77 10.85 -0.36
C THR A 70 4.88 10.42 -1.82
N THR A 71 4.38 9.22 -2.10
CA THR A 71 4.22 8.66 -3.45
C THR A 71 3.00 7.74 -3.47
N GLY A 72 2.45 7.48 -4.65
CA GLY A 72 1.16 6.82 -4.84
C GLY A 72 -0.02 7.74 -4.54
N ASP A 73 -1.13 7.17 -4.09
CA ASP A 73 -2.41 7.84 -3.93
C ASP A 73 -2.57 8.56 -2.59
N LEU A 74 -1.75 8.23 -1.58
CA LEU A 74 -1.86 8.84 -0.26
C LEU A 74 -1.18 10.22 -0.19
N THR A 75 -1.75 11.11 0.61
CA THR A 75 -1.20 12.45 0.90
C THR A 75 -0.48 12.53 2.23
N GLY A 76 -0.65 11.54 3.11
CA GLY A 76 0.11 11.47 4.35
C GLY A 76 -0.24 10.31 5.27
N ILE A 77 0.68 10.03 6.20
CA ILE A 77 0.51 9.08 7.29
C ILE A 77 0.86 9.78 8.61
N THR A 78 -0.08 9.79 9.56
CA THR A 78 0.09 10.40 10.88
C THR A 78 -0.01 9.35 11.98
N TYR A 79 0.98 9.29 12.87
CA TYR A 79 0.99 8.35 13.99
C TYR A 79 0.41 8.96 15.28
N ASN A 80 -0.52 8.24 15.90
CA ASN A 80 -1.07 8.53 17.22
C ASN A 80 -0.49 7.56 18.26
N ALA A 81 0.39 8.08 19.12
CA ALA A 81 1.05 7.29 20.15
C ALA A 81 0.15 6.90 21.33
N ALA A 82 -0.96 7.59 21.58
CA ALA A 82 -1.85 7.28 22.69
C ALA A 82 -2.62 5.96 22.45
N ASP A 83 -3.04 5.76 21.20
CA ASP A 83 -3.87 4.63 20.79
C ASP A 83 -3.09 3.58 19.99
N ASN A 84 -1.81 3.85 19.68
CA ASN A 84 -0.99 3.04 18.76
C ASN A 84 -1.74 2.78 17.45
N THR A 85 -2.18 3.87 16.82
CA THR A 85 -2.86 3.88 15.52
C THR A 85 -2.12 4.78 14.56
N ILE A 86 -2.36 4.59 13.27
CA ILE A 86 -2.03 5.58 12.24
C ILE A 86 -3.32 6.06 11.57
N THR A 87 -3.28 7.28 11.05
CA THR A 87 -4.27 7.80 10.11
C THR A 87 -3.60 7.96 8.76
N VAL A 88 -4.25 7.45 7.71
CA VAL A 88 -3.82 7.58 6.32
C VAL A 88 -4.83 8.50 5.62
N ASP A 89 -4.33 9.46 4.86
CA ASP A 89 -5.15 10.43 4.13
C ASP A 89 -5.15 10.13 2.63
N ASP A 90 -6.28 10.45 1.99
CA ASP A 90 -6.53 10.33 0.54
C ASP A 90 -6.60 8.90 -0.05
N LEU A 91 -6.92 7.88 0.77
CA LEU A 91 -7.24 6.54 0.27
C LEU A 91 -8.75 6.27 0.25
N PRO A 92 -9.31 5.82 -0.89
CA PRO A 92 -10.75 5.61 -1.00
C PRO A 92 -11.19 4.29 -0.36
N PHE A 93 -12.38 4.33 0.25
CA PHE A 93 -13.06 3.16 0.85
C PHE A 93 -12.27 2.46 1.95
N ASP A 94 -11.27 3.11 2.53
CA ASP A 94 -10.33 2.48 3.45
C ASP A 94 -10.87 2.36 4.87
N GLY A 95 -11.85 3.18 5.27
CA GLY A 95 -12.44 3.01 6.59
C GLY A 95 -13.12 4.23 7.18
N VAL A 96 -13.36 4.13 8.49
CA VAL A 96 -13.77 5.27 9.31
C VAL A 96 -12.57 6.19 9.51
N ASP A 97 -12.66 7.41 8.98
CA ASP A 97 -11.67 8.49 9.13
C ASP A 97 -10.23 8.09 8.75
N GLY A 98 -10.04 7.11 7.86
CA GLY A 98 -8.72 6.60 7.47
C GLY A 98 -7.89 6.05 8.63
N VAL A 99 -8.52 5.56 9.71
CA VAL A 99 -7.83 5.06 10.91
C VAL A 99 -7.44 3.59 10.74
N TYR A 100 -6.17 3.29 11.06
CA TYR A 100 -5.62 1.94 11.02
C TYR A 100 -5.13 1.53 12.42
N VAL A 101 -5.46 0.31 12.80
CA VAL A 101 -5.15 -0.25 14.12
C VAL A 101 -4.01 -1.25 14.00
N ASN A 102 -3.09 -1.21 14.96
CA ASN A 102 -2.00 -2.16 15.04
C ASN A 102 -2.54 -3.60 15.16
N THR A 103 -2.08 -4.49 14.29
CA THR A 103 -2.57 -5.89 14.23
C THR A 103 -1.90 -6.81 15.25
N GLY A 104 -0.81 -6.36 15.89
CA GLY A 104 0.03 -7.17 16.77
C GLY A 104 0.98 -8.11 16.03
N VAL A 105 1.04 -8.06 14.70
CA VAL A 105 1.99 -8.84 13.90
C VAL A 105 3.42 -8.36 14.17
N THR A 106 4.31 -9.30 14.46
CA THR A 106 5.72 -9.04 14.83
C THR A 106 6.72 -9.62 13.83
N ALA A 107 6.24 -10.18 12.71
CA ALA A 107 7.07 -10.82 11.70
C ALA A 107 8.00 -9.84 10.95
N VAL A 108 7.65 -8.55 10.91
CA VAL A 108 8.45 -7.50 10.27
C VAL A 108 9.33 -6.80 11.30
N ALA A 109 10.58 -7.24 11.43
CA ALA A 109 11.48 -6.73 12.46
C ALA A 109 11.70 -5.20 12.35
N GLY A 110 11.31 -4.49 13.41
CA GLY A 110 11.46 -3.03 13.50
C GLY A 110 10.27 -2.23 12.93
N PHE A 111 9.26 -2.90 12.37
CA PHE A 111 8.04 -2.25 11.90
C PHE A 111 6.80 -2.79 12.62
N ASN A 112 5.77 -1.95 12.68
CA ASN A 112 4.43 -2.36 13.09
C ASN A 112 3.56 -2.55 11.85
N VAL A 113 2.68 -3.54 11.88
CA VAL A 113 1.65 -3.74 10.85
C VAL A 113 0.33 -3.19 11.37
N TYR A 114 -0.38 -2.45 10.53
CA TYR A 114 -1.68 -1.86 10.82
C TYR A 114 -2.70 -2.30 9.77
N ALA A 115 -3.97 -2.41 10.17
CA ALA A 115 -5.09 -2.69 9.28
C ALA A 115 -6.14 -1.58 9.40
N SER A 116 -6.71 -1.17 8.28
CA SER A 116 -7.74 -0.13 8.26
C SER A 116 -9.03 -0.60 8.97
N GLN A 117 -9.74 0.33 9.60
CA GLN A 117 -10.97 0.02 10.33
C GLN A 117 -12.18 -0.08 9.40
N ARG A 118 -12.94 -1.17 9.53
CA ARG A 118 -14.24 -1.34 8.87
C ARG A 118 -15.38 -0.83 9.74
N GLY A 119 -16.26 -0.03 9.15
CA GLY A 119 -17.53 0.40 9.74
C GLY A 119 -18.72 -0.33 9.13
N ASP A 120 -19.93 -0.04 9.61
CA ASP A 120 -21.15 -0.61 9.03
C ASP A 120 -21.38 -0.14 7.58
N GLU A 121 -20.89 1.05 7.23
CA GLU A 121 -21.09 1.73 5.94
C GLU A 121 -19.78 2.16 5.25
N THR A 122 -18.62 2.01 5.92
CA THR A 122 -17.29 2.45 5.47
C THR A 122 -16.26 1.32 5.59
N GLY A 123 -15.10 1.44 4.93
CA GLY A 123 -14.10 0.37 4.94
C GLY A 123 -14.48 -0.82 4.06
N GLN A 124 -15.16 -0.57 2.94
CA GLN A 124 -15.55 -1.61 1.99
C GLN A 124 -14.34 -2.32 1.38
N ARG A 125 -13.15 -1.73 1.50
CA ARG A 125 -11.88 -2.28 1.09
C ARG A 125 -10.95 -2.40 2.29
N GLN A 126 -10.36 -3.58 2.49
CA GLN A 126 -9.39 -3.77 3.56
C GLN A 126 -8.01 -3.30 3.09
N TYR A 127 -7.43 -2.35 3.80
CA TYR A 127 -6.05 -1.93 3.59
C TYR A 127 -5.15 -2.40 4.72
N TYR A 128 -3.89 -2.60 4.39
CA TYR A 128 -2.83 -2.90 5.34
C TYR A 128 -1.68 -1.93 5.15
N ALA A 129 -1.06 -1.58 6.27
CA ALA A 129 0.07 -0.68 6.31
C ALA A 129 1.22 -1.28 7.11
N VAL A 130 2.43 -0.98 6.67
CA VAL A 130 3.65 -1.20 7.45
C VAL A 130 4.19 0.17 7.83
N TYR A 131 4.46 0.41 9.11
CA TYR A 131 4.92 1.71 9.58
C TYR A 131 5.96 1.60 10.69
N ARG A 132 6.93 2.52 10.65
CA ARG A 132 7.96 2.70 11.67
C ARG A 132 8.16 4.17 11.98
N LYS A 133 8.42 4.44 13.26
CA LYS A 133 8.87 5.73 13.76
C LYS A 133 10.09 5.52 14.66
N ASP A 134 11.17 6.20 14.32
CA ASP A 134 12.42 6.25 15.08
C ASP A 134 12.66 7.67 15.61
N THR A 135 13.88 7.92 16.10
CA THR A 135 14.29 9.22 16.67
C THR A 135 14.26 10.35 15.65
N TYR A 136 14.78 10.13 14.44
CA TYR A 136 14.87 11.18 13.42
C TYR A 136 13.96 10.93 12.22
N VAL A 137 13.43 9.73 12.04
CA VAL A 137 12.68 9.34 10.84
C VAL A 137 11.34 8.70 11.15
N GLU A 138 10.41 8.84 10.23
CA GLU A 138 9.18 8.04 10.14
C GLU A 138 9.05 7.52 8.72
N ALA A 139 8.55 6.31 8.52
CA ALA A 139 8.21 5.82 7.21
C ALA A 139 7.10 4.77 7.27
N GLY A 140 6.30 4.71 6.22
CA GLY A 140 5.35 3.63 6.05
C GLY A 140 4.84 3.49 4.63
N SER A 141 4.32 2.31 4.32
CA SER A 141 3.62 2.00 3.08
C SER A 141 2.23 1.45 3.38
N VAL A 142 1.30 1.62 2.44
CA VAL A 142 -0.10 1.22 2.54
C VAL A 142 -0.57 0.69 1.19
N GLN A 143 -1.19 -0.48 1.16
CA GLN A 143 -1.83 -1.04 -0.03
C GLN A 143 -3.06 -1.88 0.34
N THR A 144 -3.82 -2.29 -0.68
CA THR A 144 -4.92 -3.24 -0.59
C THR A 144 -4.83 -4.27 -1.72
N GLY A 145 -5.28 -5.51 -1.46
CA GLY A 145 -5.49 -6.54 -2.50
C GLY A 145 -6.92 -6.58 -3.03
N ASP A 146 -7.84 -5.78 -2.49
CA ASP A 146 -9.28 -5.88 -2.72
C ASP A 146 -9.73 -5.14 -4.02
N TYR A 147 -8.84 -5.07 -5.01
CA TYR A 147 -9.05 -4.51 -6.34
C TYR A 147 -8.51 -5.46 -7.40
N PHE A 148 -9.13 -5.47 -8.59
CA PHE A 148 -8.74 -6.39 -9.66
C PHE A 148 -7.27 -6.22 -10.08
N ASP A 149 -6.81 -4.98 -10.16
CA ASP A 149 -5.40 -4.62 -10.36
C ASP A 149 -4.78 -4.20 -9.01
N PHE A 150 -3.69 -3.44 -9.00
CA PHE A 150 -3.01 -3.04 -7.75
C PHE A 150 -3.82 -2.12 -6.83
N GLY A 151 -4.97 -1.62 -7.30
CA GLY A 151 -5.85 -0.73 -6.53
C GLY A 151 -5.16 0.56 -6.13
N PHE A 152 -5.57 1.09 -4.97
CA PHE A 152 -4.98 2.29 -4.39
C PHE A 152 -3.92 1.94 -3.36
N GLY A 153 -2.91 2.79 -3.25
CA GLY A 153 -1.87 2.64 -2.25
C GLY A 153 -0.78 3.68 -2.38
N GLY A 154 0.18 3.63 -1.47
CA GLY A 154 1.28 4.59 -1.50
C GLY A 154 2.23 4.42 -0.33
N ALA A 155 3.15 5.36 -0.22
CA ALA A 155 4.09 5.38 0.88
C ALA A 155 4.47 6.81 1.26
N GLN A 156 4.98 6.93 2.48
CA GLN A 156 5.51 8.15 3.04
C GLN A 156 6.85 7.87 3.69
N TYR A 157 7.81 8.78 3.53
CA TYR A 157 8.97 8.87 4.41
C TYR A 157 9.16 10.30 4.91
N LYS A 158 9.66 10.41 6.14
CA LYS A 158 9.81 11.68 6.84
C LYS A 158 11.12 11.75 7.60
N ARG A 159 11.67 12.96 7.66
CA ARG A 159 12.69 13.34 8.64
C ARG A 159 12.16 14.40 9.61
N SER A 160 12.70 14.40 10.82
CA SER A 160 12.23 15.26 11.91
C SER A 160 12.68 16.71 11.76
N ASP A 161 13.87 16.93 11.18
CA ASP A 161 14.47 18.24 11.00
C ASP A 161 14.41 18.65 9.52
N ASP A 162 14.17 19.94 9.26
CA ASP A 162 14.08 20.50 7.90
C ASP A 162 15.41 20.47 7.14
N THR A 163 16.52 20.36 7.87
CA THR A 163 17.88 20.35 7.35
C THR A 163 18.72 19.24 7.98
N VAL A 164 19.77 18.84 7.28
CA VAL A 164 20.78 17.87 7.72
C VAL A 164 22.16 18.43 7.36
N THR A 165 23.16 18.18 8.20
CA THR A 165 24.57 18.46 7.86
C THR A 165 25.24 17.16 7.47
N LEU A 166 25.44 16.94 6.17
CA LEU A 166 26.18 15.76 5.72
C LEU A 166 27.69 15.98 5.84
N PRO A 167 28.46 14.93 6.14
CA PRO A 167 29.91 15.02 6.29
C PRO A 167 30.59 15.01 4.90
N ILE A 168 30.21 15.97 4.06
CA ILE A 168 30.68 16.11 2.67
C ILE A 168 32.20 16.23 2.61
N GLY A 169 32.81 15.53 1.65
CA GLY A 169 34.25 15.44 1.49
C GLY A 169 34.93 14.50 2.49
N THR A 170 34.17 13.65 3.20
CA THR A 170 34.74 12.73 4.21
C THR A 170 34.36 11.26 3.99
N GLY A 171 35.24 10.53 3.31
CA GLY A 171 35.19 9.06 3.23
C GLY A 171 33.89 8.47 2.70
N GLU A 172 33.68 7.21 3.08
CA GLU A 172 32.50 6.39 2.76
C GLU A 172 31.85 5.97 4.09
N ALA A 173 30.54 5.74 4.09
CA ALA A 173 29.77 5.26 5.23
C ALA A 173 28.84 4.10 4.85
N VAL A 174 28.49 3.26 5.83
CA VAL A 174 27.62 2.09 5.63
C VAL A 174 26.51 2.09 6.66
N TYR A 175 25.30 2.35 6.20
CA TYR A 175 24.11 2.36 7.02
C TYR A 175 23.45 0.98 6.98
N ASN A 176 23.11 0.43 8.14
CA ASN A 176 22.42 -0.84 8.26
C ASN A 176 21.06 -0.65 8.95
N GLY A 177 20.06 -1.41 8.52
CA GLY A 177 18.76 -1.37 9.19
C GLY A 177 17.73 -2.32 8.61
N SER A 178 16.47 -1.91 8.66
CA SER A 178 15.33 -2.77 8.34
C SER A 178 14.58 -2.24 7.12
N TYR A 179 14.01 -3.18 6.37
CA TYR A 179 13.03 -2.94 5.32
C TYR A 179 11.70 -3.58 5.71
N GLY A 180 10.61 -2.89 5.42
CA GLY A 180 9.25 -3.38 5.62
C GLY A 180 8.33 -2.81 4.53
N GLY A 181 7.37 -3.60 4.08
CA GLY A 181 6.48 -3.15 3.01
C GLY A 181 5.24 -4.00 2.83
N THR A 182 4.46 -3.64 1.82
CA THR A 182 3.29 -4.37 1.35
C THR A 182 3.54 -4.83 -0.07
N ARG A 183 2.97 -5.98 -0.44
CA ARG A 183 3.11 -6.59 -1.76
C ARG A 183 1.77 -7.13 -2.21
N VAL A 184 1.33 -6.76 -3.41
CA VAL A 184 0.03 -7.12 -3.97
C VAL A 184 0.22 -7.91 -5.24
N GLU A 185 -0.42 -9.08 -5.32
CA GLU A 185 -0.56 -9.85 -6.56
C GLU A 185 -1.81 -9.38 -7.32
N SER A 186 -1.68 -9.00 -8.60
CA SER A 186 -2.82 -8.56 -9.40
C SER A 186 -3.63 -9.74 -9.96
N GLY A 187 -4.91 -9.50 -10.23
CA GLY A 187 -5.74 -10.36 -11.09
C GLY A 187 -6.90 -11.08 -10.41
N SER A 188 -7.01 -11.07 -9.08
CA SER A 188 -8.11 -11.75 -8.38
C SER A 188 -9.00 -10.80 -7.59
N GLY A 189 -8.47 -9.68 -7.12
CA GLY A 189 -9.20 -8.64 -6.40
C GLY A 189 -9.77 -9.11 -5.09
N ASN A 190 -9.02 -9.98 -4.41
CA ASN A 190 -9.38 -10.52 -3.11
C ASN A 190 -8.49 -9.94 -2.01
N GLU A 191 -9.04 -9.81 -0.80
CA GLU A 191 -8.30 -9.37 0.38
C GLU A 191 -7.07 -10.26 0.71
N ASP A 192 -7.00 -11.48 0.17
CA ASP A 192 -5.88 -12.40 0.32
C ASP A 192 -4.72 -12.13 -0.67
N ASP A 193 -4.91 -11.24 -1.65
CA ASP A 193 -3.90 -10.91 -2.67
C ASP A 193 -2.80 -9.97 -2.15
N ILE A 194 -2.91 -9.53 -0.88
CA ILE A 194 -1.91 -8.71 -0.22
C ILE A 194 -1.09 -9.51 0.79
N SER A 195 0.22 -9.27 0.74
CA SER A 195 1.22 -9.81 1.64
C SER A 195 2.03 -8.70 2.29
N ILE A 196 2.62 -9.02 3.43
CA ILE A 196 3.56 -8.14 4.14
C ILE A 196 4.99 -8.60 3.84
N VAL A 197 5.90 -7.66 3.62
CA VAL A 197 7.31 -7.94 3.31
C VAL A 197 8.23 -7.44 4.42
N SER A 198 9.30 -8.18 4.67
CA SER A 198 10.41 -7.78 5.54
C SER A 198 11.75 -7.98 4.82
N GLY A 199 12.78 -7.26 5.29
CA GLY A 199 14.14 -7.43 4.80
C GLY A 199 15.16 -6.66 5.65
N THR A 200 16.44 -6.84 5.34
CA THR A 200 17.55 -6.08 5.93
C THR A 200 18.07 -5.08 4.91
N ALA A 201 18.11 -3.80 5.28
CA ALA A 201 18.64 -2.74 4.46
C ALA A 201 20.13 -2.55 4.73
N ARG A 202 20.94 -2.46 3.68
CA ARG A 202 22.33 -2.01 3.74
C ARG A 202 22.56 -0.96 2.64
N ILE A 203 22.87 0.26 3.06
CA ILE A 203 23.05 1.42 2.18
C ILE A 203 24.50 1.89 2.32
N GLU A 204 25.15 2.12 1.19
CA GLU A 204 26.51 2.63 1.09
C GLU A 204 26.47 4.05 0.53
N VAL A 205 27.28 4.93 1.11
CA VAL A 205 27.33 6.33 0.74
C VAL A 205 28.78 6.74 0.57
N ASP A 206 29.10 7.36 -0.57
CA ASP A 206 30.39 8.00 -0.80
C ASP A 206 30.26 9.52 -0.62
N PHE A 207 30.82 10.04 0.48
CA PHE A 207 30.83 11.47 0.75
C PHE A 207 31.98 12.21 0.05
N LEU A 208 32.97 11.52 -0.52
CA LEU A 208 34.10 12.13 -1.23
C LEU A 208 33.75 12.61 -2.63
N ASP A 209 32.77 11.99 -3.30
CA ASP A 209 32.44 12.27 -4.71
C ASP A 209 31.20 13.17 -4.92
N PHE A 210 30.80 13.92 -3.89
CA PHE A 210 29.73 14.94 -4.00
C PHE A 210 30.03 16.05 -5.02
N GLU A 211 31.27 16.16 -5.48
CA GLU A 211 31.73 17.18 -6.44
C GLU A 211 31.36 16.83 -7.90
N THR A 212 31.10 15.54 -8.22
CA THR A 212 30.76 15.11 -9.59
C THR A 212 29.57 14.16 -9.68
N THR A 213 29.41 13.24 -8.72
CA THR A 213 28.27 12.33 -8.60
C THR A 213 28.18 11.90 -7.15
N SER A 214 27.33 12.55 -6.34
CA SER A 214 27.12 12.13 -4.95
C SER A 214 26.53 10.72 -4.97
N ALA A 215 27.29 9.69 -4.60
CA ALA A 215 26.87 8.31 -4.80
C ALA A 215 26.23 7.74 -3.54
N VAL A 216 24.98 7.30 -3.67
CA VAL A 216 24.33 6.37 -2.75
C VAL A 216 23.89 5.14 -3.50
N GLU A 217 24.14 3.97 -2.94
CA GLU A 217 23.69 2.68 -3.47
C GLU A 217 23.41 1.72 -2.33
N GLY A 218 22.90 0.54 -2.63
CA GLY A 218 22.67 -0.44 -1.58
C GLY A 218 21.91 -1.66 -2.00
N GLN A 219 21.43 -2.38 -0.99
CA GLN A 219 20.64 -3.58 -1.20
C GLN A 219 19.68 -3.84 -0.04
N ILE A 220 18.54 -4.45 -0.37
CA ILE A 220 17.63 -5.04 0.58
C ILE A 220 17.73 -6.56 0.45
N HIS A 221 18.39 -7.21 1.42
CA HIS A 221 18.65 -8.64 1.39
C HIS A 221 17.89 -9.39 2.49
N SER A 222 18.01 -10.72 2.48
CA SER A 222 17.32 -11.61 3.43
C SER A 222 15.81 -11.36 3.47
N ARG A 223 15.22 -11.09 2.30
CA ARG A 223 13.82 -10.68 2.18
C ARG A 223 12.88 -11.87 2.36
N GLN A 224 11.80 -11.62 3.09
CA GLN A 224 10.76 -12.60 3.35
C GLN A 224 9.39 -11.93 3.20
N TYR A 225 8.38 -12.73 2.86
CA TYR A 225 7.01 -12.25 2.78
C TYR A 225 6.06 -13.17 3.53
N TYR A 226 5.00 -12.58 4.04
CA TYR A 226 4.09 -13.15 5.01
C TYR A 226 2.65 -12.84 4.62
N THR A 227 1.71 -13.67 5.06
CA THR A 227 0.32 -13.27 5.12
C THR A 227 0.15 -12.05 6.02
N VAL A 228 -0.98 -11.36 5.90
CA VAL A 228 -1.34 -10.21 6.76
C VAL A 228 -1.41 -10.54 8.26
N ASP A 229 -1.58 -11.83 8.61
CA ASP A 229 -1.52 -12.34 9.99
C ASP A 229 -0.10 -12.70 10.46
N GLY A 230 0.91 -12.52 9.61
CA GLY A 230 2.32 -12.79 9.93
C GLY A 230 2.79 -14.23 9.70
N THR A 231 2.04 -15.04 8.95
CA THR A 231 2.50 -16.40 8.60
C THR A 231 3.47 -16.34 7.42
N LEU A 232 4.68 -16.90 7.56
CA LEU A 232 5.69 -16.91 6.50
C LEU A 232 5.21 -17.67 5.26
N LEU A 233 5.25 -17.00 4.11
CA LEU A 233 4.91 -17.57 2.80
C LEU A 233 6.18 -18.02 2.05
N GLY A 234 7.26 -17.26 2.15
CA GLY A 234 8.51 -17.61 1.49
C GLY A 234 9.59 -16.53 1.58
N ASN A 235 10.63 -16.72 0.77
CA ASN A 235 11.72 -15.75 0.62
C ASN A 235 11.58 -15.03 -0.72
N LEU A 236 12.04 -13.78 -0.77
CA LEU A 236 12.10 -12.97 -1.99
C LEU A 236 13.57 -12.75 -2.41
N PRO A 237 13.84 -12.50 -3.70
CA PRO A 237 15.17 -12.11 -4.17
C PRO A 237 15.67 -10.82 -3.49
N THR A 238 16.99 -10.59 -3.54
CA THR A 238 17.56 -9.32 -3.06
C THR A 238 17.17 -8.17 -3.99
N ILE A 239 16.80 -7.02 -3.42
CA ILE A 239 16.66 -5.77 -4.17
C ILE A 239 18.04 -5.12 -4.21
N TYR A 240 18.51 -4.76 -5.40
CA TYR A 240 19.68 -3.93 -5.61
C TYR A 240 19.24 -2.51 -5.91
N LEU A 241 19.81 -1.55 -5.20
CA LEU A 241 19.59 -0.12 -5.38
C LEU A 241 20.76 0.41 -6.19
N ASN A 242 20.53 0.71 -7.46
CA ASN A 242 21.55 1.26 -8.34
C ASN A 242 21.99 2.64 -7.84
N THR A 243 23.21 3.04 -8.15
CA THR A 243 23.75 4.32 -7.70
C THR A 243 22.83 5.49 -8.07
N ALA A 244 22.40 6.25 -7.07
CA ALA A 244 21.61 7.47 -7.21
C ALA A 244 22.38 8.68 -6.68
N ASN A 245 21.89 9.87 -7.03
CA ASN A 245 22.44 11.13 -6.56
C ASN A 245 21.89 11.53 -5.20
N ILE A 246 22.69 12.32 -4.47
CA ILE A 246 22.30 12.97 -3.21
C ILE A 246 22.35 14.49 -3.41
N THR A 247 21.27 15.18 -3.04
CA THR A 247 21.21 16.64 -3.03
C THR A 247 21.95 17.23 -1.85
N GLU A 248 22.34 18.51 -1.92
CA GLU A 248 22.92 19.24 -0.77
C GLU A 248 21.99 19.27 0.45
N SER A 249 20.67 19.22 0.23
CA SER A 249 19.66 19.16 1.29
C SER A 249 19.49 17.77 1.90
N GLY A 250 20.28 16.79 1.46
CA GLY A 250 20.30 15.41 1.95
C GLY A 250 19.14 14.57 1.47
N PHE A 251 18.56 14.87 0.32
CA PHE A 251 17.62 13.96 -0.35
C PHE A 251 18.39 13.04 -1.29
N ILE A 252 17.97 11.78 -1.33
CA ILE A 252 18.37 10.83 -2.36
C ILE A 252 17.41 11.03 -3.52
N GLU A 253 17.93 11.43 -4.68
CA GLU A 253 17.16 11.54 -5.91
C GLU A 253 16.67 10.15 -6.35
N SER A 254 15.64 10.11 -7.20
CA SER A 254 15.07 8.84 -7.67
C SER A 254 16.14 8.01 -8.37
N GLY A 255 16.45 6.84 -7.82
CA GLY A 255 17.35 5.83 -8.37
C GLY A 255 16.60 4.59 -8.80
N GLU A 256 17.24 3.75 -9.61
CA GLU A 256 16.65 2.48 -10.05
C GLU A 256 16.80 1.39 -8.99
N ALA A 257 15.77 0.57 -8.82
CA ALA A 257 15.78 -0.61 -7.97
C ALA A 257 15.42 -1.86 -8.78
N ASN A 258 16.18 -2.95 -8.61
CA ASN A 258 15.98 -4.18 -9.39
C ASN A 258 16.13 -5.43 -8.52
N THR A 259 15.39 -6.48 -8.88
CA THR A 259 15.65 -7.86 -8.42
C THR A 259 16.05 -8.73 -9.60
N TYR A 260 16.79 -9.80 -9.32
CA TYR A 260 17.27 -10.73 -10.36
C TYR A 260 16.92 -12.17 -10.02
N ASP A 261 16.68 -12.98 -11.04
CA ASP A 261 16.57 -14.44 -10.92
C ASP A 261 17.95 -15.13 -10.81
N GLU A 262 17.95 -16.46 -10.81
CA GLU A 262 19.19 -17.26 -10.71
C GLU A 262 20.06 -17.15 -11.98
N GLU A 263 19.46 -16.80 -13.12
CA GLU A 263 20.10 -16.57 -14.40
C GLU A 263 20.68 -15.15 -14.54
N GLY A 264 20.32 -14.24 -13.64
CA GLY A 264 20.75 -12.85 -13.62
C GLY A 264 19.89 -11.91 -14.46
N GLU A 265 18.71 -12.36 -14.87
CA GLU A 265 17.72 -11.54 -15.57
C GLU A 265 16.88 -10.76 -14.56
N ALA A 266 16.55 -9.51 -14.89
CA ALA A 266 15.73 -8.67 -14.01
C ALA A 266 14.29 -9.22 -13.95
N VAL A 267 13.77 -9.43 -12.74
CA VAL A 267 12.42 -9.98 -12.51
C VAL A 267 11.44 -8.88 -12.09
N GLU A 268 11.89 -8.02 -11.19
CA GLU A 268 11.15 -6.85 -10.75
C GLU A 268 12.05 -5.62 -10.88
N SER A 269 11.48 -4.53 -11.35
CA SER A 269 12.17 -3.25 -11.51
C SER A 269 11.30 -2.12 -11.01
N GLY A 270 11.94 -1.00 -10.66
CA GLY A 270 11.26 0.20 -10.28
C GLY A 270 12.24 1.24 -9.74
N SER A 271 11.82 1.97 -8.72
CA SER A 271 12.58 3.11 -8.23
C SER A 271 12.68 3.15 -6.71
N TYR A 272 13.68 3.87 -6.22
CA TYR A 272 13.83 4.20 -4.82
C TYR A 272 14.20 5.67 -4.64
N ALA A 273 13.80 6.23 -3.51
CA ALA A 273 14.15 7.58 -3.10
C ALA A 273 14.21 7.62 -1.57
N GLY A 274 14.82 8.66 -1.01
CA GLY A 274 14.97 8.76 0.43
C GLY A 274 15.55 10.08 0.90
N VAL A 275 15.86 10.12 2.19
CA VAL A 275 16.39 11.31 2.85
C VAL A 275 17.28 10.93 4.02
N PHE A 276 18.35 11.70 4.19
CA PHE A 276 19.18 11.70 5.38
C PHE A 276 18.53 12.54 6.49
N ALA A 277 18.67 12.06 7.72
CA ALA A 277 18.09 12.63 8.92
C ALA A 277 19.06 12.58 10.10
N GLY A 278 18.76 13.41 11.10
CA GLY A 278 19.62 13.64 12.25
C GLY A 278 20.61 14.79 12.00
N PRO A 279 21.19 15.38 13.05
CA PRO A 279 22.05 16.55 12.91
C PRO A 279 23.24 16.37 11.97
N ASN A 280 23.78 15.15 11.89
CA ASN A 280 24.97 14.80 11.10
C ASN A 280 24.69 13.71 10.04
N GLY A 281 23.41 13.46 9.72
CA GLY A 281 23.03 12.40 8.78
C GLY A 281 23.16 11.00 9.38
N GLU A 282 22.87 10.82 10.67
CA GLU A 282 22.98 9.55 11.39
C GLU A 282 21.96 8.50 10.92
N GLN A 283 20.89 8.91 10.24
CA GLN A 283 19.83 8.02 9.76
C GLN A 283 19.51 8.28 8.29
N ILE A 284 19.15 7.22 7.58
CA ILE A 284 18.54 7.28 6.25
C ILE A 284 17.18 6.60 6.32
N THR A 285 16.19 7.21 5.69
CA THR A 285 14.89 6.58 5.44
C THR A 285 14.46 6.79 4.00
N GLY A 286 13.64 5.91 3.46
CA GLY A 286 13.19 6.03 2.08
C GLY A 286 12.11 5.04 1.70
N VAL A 287 11.72 5.12 0.44
CA VAL A 287 10.73 4.27 -0.22
C VAL A 287 11.37 3.50 -1.37
N ILE A 288 10.86 2.30 -1.61
CA ILE A 288 11.15 1.48 -2.78
C ILE A 288 9.81 1.04 -3.37
N ILE A 289 9.64 1.21 -4.68
CA ILE A 289 8.51 0.69 -5.46
C ILE A 289 9.06 -0.28 -6.49
N LEU A 290 8.49 -1.47 -6.57
CA LEU A 290 8.86 -2.51 -7.52
C LEU A 290 7.62 -3.08 -8.20
N GLU A 291 7.74 -3.35 -9.49
CA GLU A 291 6.78 -4.14 -10.25
C GLU A 291 7.51 -5.16 -11.11
N ASP A 292 6.85 -6.29 -11.39
CA ASP A 292 7.34 -7.25 -12.37
C ASP A 292 7.00 -6.82 -13.81
N ASP A 293 7.68 -7.43 -14.77
CA ASP A 293 7.54 -7.12 -16.20
C ASP A 293 6.14 -7.36 -16.78
N ARG A 294 5.32 -8.13 -16.06
CA ARG A 294 3.95 -8.49 -16.43
C ARG A 294 2.88 -7.76 -15.62
N SER A 295 3.28 -6.86 -14.72
CA SER A 295 2.38 -6.17 -13.79
C SER A 295 1.46 -7.14 -13.05
N THR A 296 1.98 -8.33 -12.73
CA THR A 296 1.33 -9.31 -11.86
C THR A 296 1.62 -9.08 -10.39
N VAL A 297 2.66 -8.31 -10.06
CA VAL A 297 3.00 -7.97 -8.68
C VAL A 297 3.47 -6.54 -8.56
N ARG A 298 2.99 -5.84 -7.51
CA ARG A 298 3.51 -4.55 -7.07
C ARG A 298 3.90 -4.63 -5.61
N GLU A 299 5.11 -4.18 -5.29
CA GLU A 299 5.60 -4.01 -3.94
C GLU A 299 5.88 -2.55 -3.65
N ILE A 300 5.33 -2.04 -2.55
CA ILE A 300 5.64 -0.73 -1.99
C ILE A 300 6.20 -0.96 -0.59
N GLY A 301 7.47 -0.61 -0.40
CA GLY A 301 8.10 -0.72 0.91
C GLY A 301 8.95 0.47 1.27
N VAL A 302 9.36 0.48 2.52
CA VAL A 302 10.16 1.53 3.12
C VAL A 302 11.34 0.93 3.86
N PHE A 303 12.45 1.66 3.88
CA PHE A 303 13.63 1.29 4.66
C PHE A 303 13.99 2.37 5.67
N THR A 304 14.61 1.95 6.76
CA THR A 304 15.24 2.83 7.76
C THR A 304 16.59 2.22 8.12
N ALA A 305 17.66 3.02 8.10
CA ALA A 305 19.02 2.57 8.34
C ALA A 305 19.84 3.59 9.14
N THR A 306 20.78 3.10 9.94
CA THR A 306 21.69 3.90 10.79
C THR A 306 23.14 3.51 10.53
N ASP A 307 24.05 4.48 10.58
CA ASP A 307 25.52 4.26 10.57
C ASP A 307 26.03 3.83 11.96
#